data_AF-A0A9W4REJ8-F1
#
_entry.id   AF-A0A9W4REJ8-F1
#
_cell.length_a   1.000
_cell.length_b   1.000
_cell.length_c   1.000
_cell.angle_alpha   90.00
_cell.angle_beta   90.00
_cell.angle_gamma   90.00
#
_symmetry.space_group_name_H-M   'P 1'
#
loop_
_entity.id
_entity.type
_entity.pdbx_description
1 polymer ?
#
loop_
_entity_poly.entity_id
_entity_poly.type
_entity_poly.pdbx_seq_one_letter_code
_entity_poly.pdbx_strand_id
1 'polypeptide(L)'
;MDGVIVNKRFARRQRVVKGAKAVFNDKCSVMDCRIRDLSTTGARLVLPSTVGLPNEFDLVEAGSGISRYCEVVWRTFDAVGVKFMPSAA
;
A
#
# COMPACT_ATOMS: atom_id res chain seq x y z
N MET A 1 15.31 36.56 7.83
CA MET A 1 16.05 35.51 7.07
C MET A 1 15.46 34.19 7.54
N ASP A 2 14.25 33.93 7.06
CA ASP A 2 13.37 32.94 7.64
C ASP A 2 13.56 31.66 6.84
N GLY A 3 14.41 30.79 7.41
CA GLY A 3 14.73 29.48 6.85
C GLY A 3 13.45 28.65 6.71
N VAL A 4 12.97 28.56 5.48
CA VAL A 4 11.90 27.67 5.08
C VAL A 4 12.34 26.23 5.37
N ILE A 5 11.74 25.63 6.40
CA ILE A 5 11.79 24.19 6.62
C ILE A 5 10.99 23.55 5.48
N VAL A 6 11.68 23.04 4.45
CA VAL A 6 11.06 22.22 3.40
C VAL A 6 10.54 20.94 4.05
N ASN A 7 9.27 20.97 4.42
CA ASN A 7 8.57 19.78 4.87
C ASN A 7 8.29 18.89 3.65
N LYS A 8 9.21 17.95 3.37
CA LYS A 8 9.09 16.89 2.36
C LYS A 8 7.95 15.87 2.66
N ARG A 9 6.92 16.24 3.42
CA ARG A 9 5.83 15.35 3.84
C ARG A 9 4.63 15.54 2.94
N PHE A 10 4.77 15.07 1.70
CA PHE A 10 3.68 14.94 0.75
C PHE A 10 2.75 13.83 1.27
N ALA A 11 1.48 14.19 1.48
CA ALA A 11 0.35 13.38 1.91
C ALA A 11 0.18 13.12 3.42
N ARG A 12 -0.96 13.61 3.93
CA ARG A 12 -1.48 13.44 5.28
C ARG A 12 -1.80 11.97 5.54
N ARG A 13 -0.89 11.28 6.23
CA ARG A 13 -1.06 9.89 6.67
C ARG A 13 -2.24 9.76 7.61
N GLN A 14 -3.34 9.16 7.15
CA GLN A 14 -4.43 8.78 8.05
C GLN A 14 -4.12 7.40 8.62
N ARG A 15 -4.00 7.31 9.95
CA ARG A 15 -3.86 6.05 10.67
C ARG A 15 -5.22 5.36 10.70
N VAL A 16 -5.51 4.56 9.68
CA VAL A 16 -6.74 3.78 9.59
C VAL A 16 -6.34 2.32 9.62
N VAL A 17 -6.97 1.51 10.48
CA VAL A 17 -6.88 0.05 10.37
C VAL A 17 -7.97 -0.39 9.41
N LYS A 18 -7.70 -0.31 8.11
CA LYS A 18 -8.61 -0.84 7.10
C LYS A 18 -8.17 -2.24 6.73
N GLY A 19 -9.13 -3.17 6.67
CA GLY A 19 -8.91 -4.43 5.97
C GLY A 19 -8.60 -4.15 4.51
N ALA A 20 -7.71 -4.93 3.92
CA ALA A 20 -7.39 -4.90 2.51
C ALA A 20 -6.97 -6.29 2.04
N LYS A 21 -6.96 -6.48 0.73
CA LYS A 21 -6.53 -7.71 0.08
C LYS A 21 -5.48 -7.36 -0.96
N ALA A 22 -4.34 -8.05 -0.93
CA ALA A 22 -3.39 -8.04 -2.02
C ALA A 22 -3.79 -9.12 -3.02
N VAL A 23 -4.10 -8.73 -4.26
CA VAL A 23 -4.54 -9.60 -5.34
C VAL A 23 -3.47 -9.61 -6.41
N PHE A 24 -3.01 -10.79 -6.81
CA PHE A 24 -1.93 -10.94 -7.79
C PHE A 24 -2.08 -12.28 -8.52
N ASN A 25 -1.16 -12.56 -9.46
CA ASN A 25 -1.17 -13.77 -10.28
C ASN A 25 -2.49 -13.91 -11.05
N ASP A 26 -2.78 -12.95 -11.94
CA ASP A 26 -4.03 -12.89 -12.73
C ASP A 26 -5.32 -13.00 -11.90
N LYS A 27 -5.31 -12.43 -10.68
CA LYS A 27 -6.41 -12.48 -9.71
C LYS A 27 -6.68 -13.87 -9.13
N CYS A 28 -5.80 -14.85 -9.37
CA CYS A 28 -5.90 -16.20 -8.78
C CYS A 28 -5.30 -16.29 -7.38
N SER A 29 -4.51 -15.30 -6.94
CA SER A 29 -3.92 -15.28 -5.60
C SER A 29 -4.39 -14.06 -4.81
N VAL A 30 -4.84 -14.31 -3.58
CA VAL A 30 -5.36 -13.29 -2.66
C VAL A 30 -4.72 -13.47 -1.30
N MET A 31 -4.12 -12.40 -0.77
CA MET A 31 -3.58 -12.36 0.59
C MET A 31 -4.27 -11.27 1.41
N ASP A 32 -4.78 -11.64 2.58
CA ASP A 32 -5.36 -10.67 3.52
C ASP A 32 -4.27 -9.80 4.16
N CYS A 33 -4.48 -8.49 4.14
CA CYS A 33 -3.61 -7.52 4.76
C CYS A 33 -4.40 -6.41 5.43
N ARG A 34 -3.72 -5.60 6.23
CA ARG A 34 -4.28 -4.41 6.87
C ARG A 34 -3.48 -3.20 6.43
N ILE A 35 -4.17 -2.20 5.92
CA ILE A 35 -3.57 -0.88 5.72
C ILE A 35 -3.36 -0.29 7.12
N ARG A 36 -2.13 0.12 7.44
CA ARG A 36 -1.76 0.79 8.70
C ARG A 36 -1.51 2.27 8.50
N ASP A 37 -1.01 2.62 7.32
CA ASP A 37 -0.71 3.97 6.90
C ASP A 37 -1.19 4.13 5.46
N LEU A 38 -1.97 5.17 5.18
CA LEU A 38 -2.45 5.47 3.84
C LEU A 38 -2.09 6.91 3.49
N SER A 39 -1.48 7.09 2.33
CA SER A 39 -1.16 8.38 1.73
C SER A 39 -1.80 8.47 0.33
N THR A 40 -1.66 9.60 -0.36
CA THR A 40 -2.11 9.72 -1.75
C THR A 40 -1.19 8.98 -2.73
N THR A 41 0.05 8.72 -2.35
CA THR A 41 1.09 8.12 -3.20
C THR A 41 1.43 6.68 -2.85
N GLY A 42 0.97 6.18 -1.71
CA GLY A 42 1.27 4.82 -1.28
C GLY A 42 0.59 4.42 0.02
N ALA A 43 0.96 3.24 0.50
CA ALA A 43 0.47 2.70 1.77
C ALA A 43 1.51 1.84 2.47
N ARG A 44 1.37 1.73 3.79
CA ARG A 44 2.01 0.68 4.58
C ARG A 44 0.98 -0.39 4.88
N LEU A 45 1.28 -1.62 4.47
CA LEU A 45 0.47 -2.80 4.72
C LEU A 45 1.14 -3.66 5.79
N VAL A 46 0.32 -4.28 6.64
CA VAL A 46 0.73 -5.29 7.62
C VAL A 46 -0.01 -6.57 7.28
N LEU A 47 0.72 -7.68 7.18
CA LEU A 47 0.19 -8.99 6.82
C LEU A 47 0.87 -10.06 7.69
N PRO A 48 0.24 -11.23 7.89
CA PRO A 48 0.81 -12.29 8.71
C PRO A 48 2.18 -12.80 8.22
N SER A 49 2.40 -12.78 6.90
CA SER A 49 3.69 -13.10 6.28
C SER A 49 3.78 -12.48 4.91
N THR A 50 4.91 -11.87 4.56
CA THR A 50 5.20 -11.32 3.23
C THR A 50 5.72 -12.34 2.22
N VAL A 51 5.86 -13.61 2.64
CA VAL A 51 6.27 -14.71 1.77
C VAL A 51 5.21 -14.95 0.71
N GLY A 52 5.64 -15.02 -0.56
CA GLY A 52 4.75 -15.22 -1.70
C GLY A 52 4.11 -13.94 -2.24
N LEU A 53 4.31 -12.78 -1.58
CA LEU A 53 3.84 -11.50 -2.11
C LEU A 53 4.81 -10.98 -3.18
N PRO A 54 4.35 -10.79 -4.44
CA PRO A 54 5.17 -10.25 -5.52
C PRO A 54 5.57 -8.78 -5.27
N ASN A 55 6.50 -8.28 -6.08
CA ASN A 55 6.88 -6.86 -6.05
C ASN A 55 5.76 -5.95 -6.58
N GLU A 56 4.81 -6.49 -7.34
CA GLU A 56 3.71 -5.73 -7.92
C GLU A 56 2.40 -6.50 -7.75
N PHE A 57 1.36 -5.82 -7.31
CA PHE A 57 0.05 -6.43 -7.07
C PHE A 57 -1.06 -5.36 -7.01
N ASP A 58 -2.30 -5.82 -7.09
CA ASP A 58 -3.48 -4.99 -6.86
C ASP A 58 -3.84 -4.96 -5.38
N LEU A 59 -3.85 -3.77 -4.78
CA LEU A 59 -4.36 -3.54 -3.44
C LEU A 59 -5.85 -3.21 -3.50
N VAL A 60 -6.68 -4.10 -2.94
CA VAL A 60 -8.12 -3.92 -2.84
C VAL A 60 -8.48 -3.51 -1.41
N GLU A 61 -9.04 -2.32 -1.24
CA GLU A 61 -9.55 -1.86 0.06
C GLU A 61 -10.84 -2.60 0.44
N ALA A 62 -10.87 -3.18 1.65
CA ALA A 62 -12.10 -3.78 2.17
C ALA A 62 -13.15 -2.69 2.46
N GLY A 63 -14.40 -2.95 2.07
CA GLY A 63 -15.52 -2.03 2.24
C GLY A 63 -15.78 -1.17 1.01
N SER A 64 -14.78 -0.44 0.49
CA SER A 64 -14.97 0.39 -0.71
C SER A 64 -14.82 -0.39 -2.01
N GLY A 65 -14.12 -1.53 -2.01
CA GLY A 65 -13.84 -2.32 -3.21
C GLY A 65 -12.90 -1.64 -4.20
N ILE A 66 -12.30 -0.51 -3.83
CA ILE A 66 -11.36 0.22 -4.68
C ILE A 66 -10.10 -0.62 -4.83
N SER A 67 -9.76 -0.97 -6.08
CA SER A 67 -8.51 -1.62 -6.45
C SER A 67 -7.50 -0.60 -6.94
N ARG A 68 -6.24 -0.72 -6.49
CA ARG A 68 -5.13 0.12 -6.94
C ARG A 68 -3.92 -0.73 -7.23
N TYR A 69 -3.39 -0.63 -8.45
CA TYR A 69 -2.11 -1.26 -8.80
C TYR A 69 -0.98 -0.60 -8.01
N CYS A 70 -0.13 -1.42 -7.39
CA CYS A 70 0.91 -0.93 -6.50
C CYS A 70 2.20 -1.75 -6.58
N GLU A 71 3.32 -1.06 -6.37
CA GLU A 71 4.67 -1.61 -6.38
C GLU A 71 5.27 -1.57 -4.98
N VAL A 72 5.91 -2.65 -4.55
CA VAL A 72 6.59 -2.79 -3.26
C VAL A 72 7.90 -1.99 -3.29
N VAL A 73 7.96 -0.96 -2.44
CA VAL A 73 9.17 -0.14 -2.27
C VAL A 73 10.09 -0.68 -1.17
N TRP A 74 9.51 -1.34 -0.16
CA TRP A 74 10.27 -2.03 0.89
C TRP A 74 9.43 -3.15 1.51
N ARG A 75 10.09 -4.16 2.05
CA ARG A 75 9.44 -5.31 2.70
C ARG A 75 10.18 -5.70 3.98
N THR A 76 9.43 -6.10 4.99
CA THR A 76 9.88 -6.82 6.19
C THR A 76 9.19 -8.19 6.24
N PHE A 77 9.35 -8.94 7.32
CA PHE A 77 8.68 -10.23 7.49
C PHE A 77 7.15 -10.11 7.60
N ASP A 78 6.67 -9.02 8.22
CA ASP A 78 5.28 -8.81 8.62
C ASP A 78 4.63 -7.55 7.99
N ALA A 79 5.38 -6.79 7.20
CA ALA A 79 4.90 -5.54 6.61
C ALA A 79 5.54 -5.26 5.26
N VAL A 80 4.82 -4.51 4.44
CA VAL A 80 5.35 -3.95 3.19
C VAL A 80 4.95 -2.50 3.05
N GLY A 81 5.85 -1.71 2.46
CA GLY A 81 5.52 -0.40 1.92
C GLY A 81 5.27 -0.53 0.43
N VAL A 82 4.18 0.05 -0.02
CA VAL A 82 3.83 0.11 -1.44
C VAL A 82 3.68 1.54 -1.92
N LYS A 83 3.98 1.75 -3.20
CA LYS A 83 3.71 2.97 -3.95
C LYS A 83 2.56 2.68 -4.90
N PHE A 84 1.60 3.59 -4.99
CA PHE A 84 0.53 3.49 -5.98
C PHE A 84 1.05 3.87 -7.34
N MET A 85 0.83 2.98 -8.30
CA MET A 85 1.16 3.21 -9.69
C MET A 85 -0.02 3.90 -10.37
N PRO A 86 0.23 4.80 -11.33
CA PRO A 86 -0.84 5.30 -12.17
C PRO A 86 -1.48 4.10 -12.87
N SER A 87 -2.81 3.98 -12.79
CA SER A 87 -3.52 3.01 -13.62
C SER A 87 -3.19 3.36 -15.07
N ALA A 88 -2.67 2.39 -15.83
CA ALA A 88 -2.68 2.53 -17.28
C ALA A 88 -4.14 2.74 -17.68
N ALA A 89 -4.40 3.88 -18.32
CA ALA A 89 -5.71 4.23 -18.88
C ALA A 89 -5.96 3.42 -20.14
#